data_AF-R7S6F4-F1
#
_entry.id   AF-R7S6F4-F1
#
_cell.length_a   1.000
_cell.length_b   1.000
_cell.length_c   1.000
_cell.angle_alpha   90.00
_cell.angle_beta   90.00
_cell.angle_gamma   90.00
#
_symmetry.space_group_name_H-M   'P 1'
#
loop_
_entity.id
_entity.type
_entity.pdbx_description
1 polymer ?
#
loop_
_entity_poly.entity_id
_entity_poly.type
_entity_poly.pdbx_seq_one_letter_code
_entity_poly.pdbx_strand_id
1 'polypeptide(L)'
;MAAFFKPPNNAPVGMALAVLTVTQTSALVHSLCDSLDKEIFDLGDTLGLPPDSATWLAVLSARQACRERIFEHRVLPELVIHREALRTIYPLEEGETADLLEGLSSAFANVRQHFEELENVWHTLMSLADGYMLQMDAADCDKLQAAHPSLQRTFDQIYQDIAALTQDMCQWDDCFRTVMTETGFAACADRLDARPFRDPAVFARKLAPLFELLENYLAARLGVREDCDQLCGVLVEKWLSCA
;
A
#
# COMPACT_ATOMS: atom_id res chain seq x y z
N MET A 1 -21.17 -17.28 28.47
CA MET A 1 -21.71 -17.23 29.85
C MET A 1 -20.83 -18.09 30.73
N ALA A 2 -19.93 -17.48 31.51
CA ALA A 2 -19.08 -18.20 32.44
C ALA A 2 -19.93 -18.67 33.62
N ALA A 3 -20.08 -19.99 33.77
CA ALA A 3 -20.65 -20.56 34.98
C ALA A 3 -19.68 -20.26 36.14
N PHE A 4 -20.09 -19.39 37.06
CA PHE A 4 -19.37 -19.12 38.29
C PHE A 4 -19.29 -20.41 39.10
N PHE A 5 -18.11 -21.02 39.15
CA PHE A 5 -17.84 -22.23 39.91
C PHE A 5 -17.97 -21.91 41.41
N LYS A 6 -18.87 -22.61 42.10
CA LYS A 6 -19.00 -22.55 43.57
C LYS A 6 -18.24 -23.74 44.13
N PRO A 7 -17.09 -23.54 44.79
CA PRO A 7 -16.35 -24.66 45.38
C PRO A 7 -17.18 -25.32 46.50
N PRO A 8 -17.05 -26.64 46.70
CA PRO A 8 -17.72 -27.35 47.79
C PRO A 8 -17.25 -26.80 49.14
N ASN A 9 -18.18 -26.65 50.10
CA ASN A 9 -18.02 -25.91 51.36
C ASN A 9 -16.87 -26.37 52.28
N ASN A 10 -16.17 -27.48 51.98
CA ASN A 10 -15.13 -28.07 52.84
C ASN A 10 -13.78 -28.35 52.13
N ALA A 11 -13.59 -27.97 50.86
CA ALA A 11 -12.29 -28.19 50.19
C ALA A 11 -11.23 -27.21 50.70
N PRO A 12 -10.00 -27.67 51.02
CA PRO A 12 -8.91 -26.77 51.42
C PRO A 12 -8.66 -25.72 50.33
N VAL A 13 -8.46 -24.46 50.71
CA VAL A 13 -8.33 -23.31 49.79
C VAL A 13 -7.35 -23.56 48.64
N GLY A 14 -6.25 -24.29 48.90
CA GLY A 14 -5.28 -24.69 47.87
C GLY A 14 -5.85 -25.59 46.78
N MET A 15 -6.80 -26.48 47.11
CA MET A 15 -7.46 -27.37 46.15
C MET A 15 -8.47 -26.60 45.29
N ALA A 16 -9.22 -25.68 45.89
CA ALA A 16 -10.13 -24.79 45.14
C ALA A 16 -9.37 -23.89 44.15
N LEU A 17 -8.21 -23.35 44.55
CA LEU A 17 -7.32 -22.59 43.67
C LEU A 17 -6.71 -23.45 42.55
N ALA A 18 -6.34 -24.70 42.85
CA ALA A 18 -5.80 -25.63 41.84
C ALA A 18 -6.86 -25.98 40.78
N VAL A 19 -8.09 -26.30 41.20
CA VAL A 19 -9.22 -26.56 40.28
C VAL A 19 -9.52 -25.34 39.41
N LEU A 20 -9.58 -24.14 40.01
CA LEU A 20 -9.82 -22.90 39.28
C LEU A 20 -8.73 -22.65 38.23
N THR A 21 -7.47 -22.81 38.62
CA THR A 21 -6.33 -22.61 37.71
C THR A 21 -6.37 -23.59 36.53
N VAL A 22 -6.60 -24.88 36.79
CA VAL A 22 -6.64 -25.91 35.73
C VAL A 22 -7.79 -25.67 34.76
N THR A 23 -8.99 -25.35 35.27
CA THR A 23 -10.17 -25.08 34.44
C THR A 23 -10.03 -23.79 33.61
N GLN A 24 -9.46 -22.73 34.19
CA GLN A 24 -9.18 -21.49 33.45
C GLN A 24 -8.13 -21.69 32.37
N THR A 25 -7.04 -22.41 32.66
CA THR A 25 -5.99 -22.72 31.69
C THR A 25 -6.54 -23.55 30.53
N SER A 26 -7.34 -24.59 30.80
CA SER A 26 -8.01 -25.38 29.77
C SER A 26 -8.92 -24.50 28.88
N ALA A 27 -9.76 -23.65 29.47
CA ALA A 27 -10.62 -22.75 28.70
C ALA A 27 -9.83 -21.77 27.81
N LEU A 28 -8.70 -21.26 28.30
CA LEU A 28 -7.79 -20.41 27.53
C LEU A 28 -7.17 -21.19 26.35
N VAL A 29 -6.72 -22.43 26.58
CA VAL A 29 -6.18 -23.30 25.53
C VAL A 29 -7.22 -23.56 24.44
N HIS A 30 -8.48 -23.86 24.79
CA HIS A 30 -9.56 -24.01 23.80
C HIS A 30 -9.76 -22.73 22.99
N SER A 31 -9.85 -21.58 23.65
CA SER A 31 -10.04 -20.29 22.98
C SER A 31 -8.89 -19.98 22.02
N LEU A 32 -7.64 -20.29 22.40
CA LEU A 32 -6.48 -20.09 21.54
C LEU A 32 -6.49 -21.03 20.33
N CYS A 33 -6.87 -22.31 20.52
CA CYS A 33 -7.00 -23.26 19.41
C CYS A 33 -8.07 -22.81 18.42
N ASP A 34 -9.25 -22.42 18.91
CA ASP A 34 -10.35 -21.97 18.07
C ASP A 34 -10.01 -20.64 17.35
N SER A 35 -9.25 -19.74 18.00
CA SER A 35 -8.75 -18.52 17.36
C SER A 35 -7.76 -18.83 16.24
N LEU A 36 -6.81 -19.74 16.48
CA LEU A 36 -5.84 -20.16 15.47
C LEU A 36 -6.54 -20.78 14.26
N ASP A 37 -7.52 -21.65 14.47
CA ASP A 37 -8.32 -22.25 13.39
C ASP A 37 -9.03 -21.20 12.54
N LYS A 38 -9.62 -20.21 13.20
CA LYS A 38 -10.29 -19.10 12.53
C LYS A 38 -9.31 -18.23 11.73
N GLU A 39 -8.19 -17.84 12.33
CA GLU A 39 -7.19 -17.00 11.68
C GLU A 39 -6.60 -17.67 10.43
N ILE A 40 -6.41 -18.98 10.47
CA ILE A 40 -5.97 -19.75 9.31
C ILE A 40 -7.06 -19.82 8.24
N PHE A 41 -8.31 -20.06 8.63
CA PHE A 41 -9.41 -20.01 7.67
C PHE A 41 -9.50 -18.63 6.99
N ASP A 42 -9.47 -17.55 7.77
CA ASP A 42 -9.53 -16.17 7.27
C ASP A 42 -8.34 -15.84 6.36
N LEU A 43 -7.13 -16.31 6.72
CA LEU A 43 -5.93 -16.16 5.88
C LEU A 43 -6.06 -16.91 4.56
N GLY A 44 -6.59 -18.14 4.62
CA GLY A 44 -6.87 -18.97 3.45
C GLY A 44 -7.84 -18.28 2.49
N ASP A 45 -8.95 -17.75 3.01
CA ASP A 45 -9.96 -17.05 2.21
C ASP A 45 -9.41 -15.74 1.60
N THR A 46 -8.74 -14.91 2.42
CA THR A 46 -8.15 -13.64 1.98
C THR A 46 -7.15 -13.82 0.85
N LEU A 47 -6.34 -14.88 0.90
CA LEU A 47 -5.35 -15.20 -0.12
C LEU A 47 -5.88 -16.13 -1.22
N GLY A 48 -7.15 -16.57 -1.14
CA GLY A 48 -7.75 -17.55 -2.03
C GLY A 48 -6.96 -18.84 -2.13
N LEU A 49 -6.50 -19.36 -0.99
CA LEU A 49 -5.70 -20.58 -0.87
C LEU A 49 -6.60 -21.80 -0.69
N PRO A 50 -6.13 -23.01 -1.08
CA PRO A 50 -6.86 -24.25 -0.82
C PRO A 50 -7.05 -24.49 0.68
N PRO A 51 -7.97 -25.36 1.12
CA PRO A 51 -8.21 -25.61 2.55
C PRO A 51 -7.05 -26.31 3.26
N ASP A 52 -6.19 -27.03 2.51
CA ASP A 52 -5.03 -27.72 3.07
C ASP A 52 -3.80 -26.79 3.13
N SER A 53 -3.41 -26.41 4.34
CA SER A 53 -2.27 -25.53 4.61
C SER A 53 -0.94 -26.09 4.09
N ALA A 54 -0.81 -27.42 3.99
CA ALA A 54 0.41 -28.06 3.50
C ALA A 54 0.72 -27.75 2.03
N THR A 55 -0.30 -27.33 1.29
CA THR A 55 -0.16 -26.98 -0.13
C THR A 55 0.05 -25.48 -0.38
N TRP A 56 -0.10 -24.64 0.65
CA TRP A 56 -0.10 -23.18 0.50
C TRP A 56 1.21 -22.65 -0.06
N LEU A 57 2.34 -23.15 0.44
CA LEU A 57 3.66 -22.76 -0.04
C LEU A 57 3.83 -23.01 -1.55
N ALA A 58 3.39 -24.20 -2.01
CA ALA A 58 3.48 -24.57 -3.41
C ALA A 58 2.60 -23.67 -4.29
N VAL A 59 1.35 -23.41 -3.87
CA VAL A 59 0.41 -22.54 -4.59
C VAL A 59 0.94 -21.11 -4.69
N LEU A 60 1.40 -20.54 -3.57
CA LEU A 60 1.96 -19.19 -3.54
C LEU A 60 3.22 -19.09 -4.40
N SER A 61 4.10 -20.10 -4.37
CA SER A 61 5.31 -20.14 -5.19
C SER A 61 4.99 -20.21 -6.68
N ALA A 62 4.00 -21.02 -7.07
CA ALA A 62 3.54 -21.08 -8.45
C ALA A 62 2.92 -19.75 -8.92
N ARG A 63 2.09 -19.12 -8.09
CA ARG A 63 1.52 -17.79 -8.38
C ARG A 63 2.60 -16.73 -8.56
N GLN A 64 3.60 -16.71 -7.67
CA GLN A 64 4.74 -15.82 -7.78
C GLN A 64 5.53 -16.06 -9.08
N ALA A 65 5.80 -17.33 -9.42
CA ALA A 65 6.45 -17.69 -10.67
C ALA A 65 5.68 -17.19 -11.90
N CYS A 66 4.36 -17.37 -11.91
CA CYS A 66 3.51 -16.88 -13.01
C CYS A 66 3.55 -15.35 -13.12
N ARG A 67 3.49 -14.64 -11.99
CA ARG A 67 3.56 -13.16 -11.97
C ARG A 67 4.91 -12.66 -12.49
N GLU A 68 6.01 -13.26 -12.03
CA GLU A 68 7.34 -12.90 -12.52
C GLU A 68 7.51 -13.21 -14.01
N ARG A 69 6.98 -14.34 -14.48
CA ARG A 69 7.02 -14.67 -15.90
C ARG A 69 6.23 -13.67 -16.76
N ILE A 70 5.06 -13.24 -16.30
CA ILE A 70 4.29 -12.18 -16.97
C ILE A 70 5.11 -10.88 -16.99
N PHE A 71 5.74 -10.55 -15.87
CA PHE A 71 6.57 -9.36 -15.77
C PHE A 71 7.75 -9.41 -16.75
N GLU A 72 8.54 -10.48 -16.73
CA GLU A 72 9.71 -10.65 -17.60
C GLU A 72 9.34 -10.61 -19.08
N HIS A 73 8.23 -11.23 -19.47
CA HIS A 73 7.84 -11.32 -20.88
C HIS A 73 7.02 -10.13 -21.40
N ARG A 74 6.50 -9.27 -20.53
CA ARG A 74 5.69 -8.11 -20.95
C ARG A 74 6.31 -6.78 -20.60
N VAL A 75 6.66 -6.57 -19.34
CA VAL A 75 7.00 -5.22 -18.84
C VAL A 75 8.31 -4.72 -19.43
N LEU A 76 9.36 -5.54 -19.42
CA LEU A 76 10.66 -5.12 -19.96
C LEU A 76 10.61 -4.93 -21.49
N PRO A 77 10.04 -5.86 -22.29
CA PRO A 77 9.87 -5.63 -23.72
C PRO A 77 9.01 -4.41 -24.06
N GLU A 78 7.88 -4.20 -23.37
CA GLU A 78 7.03 -3.03 -23.59
C GLU A 78 7.78 -1.73 -23.27
N LEU A 79 8.55 -1.69 -22.18
CA LEU A 79 9.38 -0.54 -21.83
C LEU A 79 10.41 -0.23 -22.93
N VAL A 80 11.07 -1.24 -23.49
CA VAL A 80 12.00 -1.09 -24.62
C VAL A 80 11.28 -0.53 -25.84
N ILE A 81 10.14 -1.11 -26.23
CA ILE A 81 9.35 -0.66 -27.39
C ILE A 81 8.93 0.81 -27.23
N HIS A 82 8.40 1.17 -26.06
CA HIS A 82 7.97 2.55 -25.80
C HIS A 82 9.14 3.52 -25.79
N ARG A 83 10.29 3.13 -25.22
CA ARG A 83 11.52 3.92 -25.26
C ARG A 83 11.99 4.16 -26.70
N GLU A 84 12.05 3.12 -27.51
CA GLU A 84 12.48 3.21 -28.91
C GLU A 84 11.53 4.09 -29.73
N ALA A 85 10.21 3.93 -29.52
CA ALA A 85 9.21 4.78 -30.15
C ALA A 85 9.41 6.26 -29.76
N LEU A 86 9.62 6.55 -28.48
CA LEU A 86 9.87 7.92 -28.00
C LEU A 86 11.16 8.49 -28.58
N ARG A 87 12.25 7.72 -28.65
CA ARG A 87 13.51 8.17 -29.29
C ARG A 87 13.40 8.35 -30.80
N THR A 88 12.47 7.67 -31.45
CA THR A 88 12.19 7.86 -32.87
C THR A 88 11.45 9.17 -33.12
N ILE A 89 10.49 9.50 -32.25
CA ILE A 89 9.72 10.75 -32.34
C ILE A 89 10.58 11.95 -31.90
N TYR A 90 11.41 11.75 -30.89
CA TYR A 90 12.28 12.77 -30.28
C TYR A 90 13.74 12.26 -30.26
N PRO A 91 14.45 12.35 -31.40
CA PRO A 91 15.84 11.89 -31.49
C PRO A 91 16.75 12.73 -30.60
N LEU A 92 17.52 12.06 -29.75
CA LEU A 92 18.58 12.70 -28.97
C LEU A 92 19.85 12.74 -29.83
N GLU A 93 20.42 13.92 -30.09
CA GLU A 93 21.74 14.03 -30.73
C GLU A 93 22.84 13.46 -29.79
N GLU A 94 23.91 12.89 -30.35
CA GLU A 94 24.98 12.27 -29.55
C GLU A 94 25.63 13.27 -28.59
N GLY A 95 25.41 13.08 -27.28
CA GLY A 95 25.94 13.95 -26.22
C GLY A 95 24.92 14.92 -25.64
N GLU A 96 23.73 15.02 -26.21
CA GLU A 96 22.65 15.86 -25.71
C GLU A 96 21.64 15.03 -24.91
N THR A 97 21.38 15.46 -23.68
CA THR A 97 20.35 14.86 -22.80
C THR A 97 18.95 15.43 -23.08
N ALA A 98 18.78 16.17 -24.17
CA ALA A 98 18.11 17.45 -24.03
C ALA A 98 16.82 17.69 -24.84
N ASP A 99 16.62 17.22 -26.07
CA ASP A 99 15.61 17.92 -26.90
C ASP A 99 14.17 17.91 -26.32
N LEU A 100 13.65 16.73 -25.97
CA LEU A 100 12.30 16.65 -25.37
C LEU A 100 12.27 17.08 -23.90
N LEU A 101 13.19 16.57 -23.08
CA LEU A 101 13.14 16.78 -21.63
C LEU A 101 13.51 18.22 -21.26
N GLU A 102 14.53 18.78 -21.89
CA GLU A 102 14.91 20.19 -21.74
C GLU A 102 13.85 21.08 -22.39
N GLY A 103 13.33 20.70 -23.56
CA GLY A 103 12.23 21.40 -24.21
C GLY A 103 10.97 21.49 -23.33
N LEU A 104 10.53 20.37 -22.75
CA LEU A 104 9.40 20.33 -21.82
C LEU A 104 9.68 21.10 -20.53
N SER A 105 10.86 20.94 -19.95
CA SER A 105 11.25 21.65 -18.73
C SER A 105 11.32 23.16 -18.95
N SER A 106 11.88 23.59 -20.08
CA SER A 106 11.98 24.99 -20.50
C SER A 106 10.60 25.57 -20.81
N ALA A 107 9.77 24.86 -21.58
CA ALA A 107 8.39 25.27 -21.86
C ALA A 107 7.59 25.42 -20.56
N PHE A 108 7.72 24.47 -19.63
CA PHE A 108 7.06 24.54 -18.33
C PHE A 108 7.57 25.70 -17.48
N ALA A 109 8.88 25.93 -17.42
CA ALA A 109 9.47 27.07 -16.72
C ALA A 109 8.96 28.40 -17.29
N ASN A 110 8.89 28.52 -18.62
CA ASN A 110 8.35 29.68 -19.29
C ASN A 110 6.87 29.90 -18.97
N VAL A 111 6.04 28.84 -19.00
CA VAL A 111 4.62 28.95 -18.62
C VAL A 111 4.47 29.44 -17.18
N ARG A 112 5.27 28.89 -16.26
CA ARG A 112 5.24 29.32 -14.86
C ARG A 112 5.64 30.79 -14.69
N GLN A 113 6.70 31.23 -15.38
CA GLN A 113 7.13 32.62 -15.35
C GLN A 113 6.05 33.56 -15.88
N HIS A 114 5.46 33.28 -17.05
CA HIS A 114 4.40 34.11 -17.61
C HIS A 114 3.16 34.14 -16.70
N PHE A 115 2.90 33.07 -15.96
CA PHE A 115 1.83 33.06 -14.98
C PHE A 115 2.13 33.89 -13.74
N GLU A 116 3.35 33.83 -13.21
CA GLU A 116 3.80 34.72 -12.13
C GLU A 116 3.65 36.20 -12.55
N GLU A 117 3.96 36.54 -13.81
CA GLU A 117 3.71 37.87 -14.37
C GLU A 117 2.22 38.21 -14.43
N LEU A 118 1.36 37.29 -14.90
CA LEU A 118 -0.09 37.46 -14.94
C LEU A 118 -0.69 37.65 -13.54
N GLU A 119 -0.24 36.87 -12.56
CA GLU A 119 -0.66 36.94 -11.16
C GLU A 119 -0.31 38.30 -10.54
N ASN A 120 0.90 38.80 -10.81
CA ASN A 120 1.31 40.13 -10.39
C ASN A 120 0.43 41.23 -11.02
N VAL A 121 0.13 41.14 -12.32
CA VAL A 121 -0.76 42.08 -13.01
C VAL A 121 -2.18 41.99 -12.46
N TRP A 122 -2.69 40.79 -12.21
CA TRP A 122 -4.01 40.55 -11.64
C TRP A 122 -4.13 41.16 -10.25
N HIS A 123 -3.19 40.90 -9.35
CA HIS A 123 -3.18 41.50 -8.01
C HIS A 123 -3.04 43.02 -8.04
N THR A 124 -2.23 43.56 -8.96
CA THR A 124 -2.11 45.01 -9.15
C THR A 124 -3.44 45.60 -9.62
N LEU A 125 -4.11 44.98 -10.59
CA LEU A 125 -5.43 45.39 -11.07
C LEU A 125 -6.45 45.37 -9.94
N MET A 126 -6.49 44.30 -9.13
CA MET A 126 -7.41 44.18 -8.00
C MET A 126 -7.17 45.27 -6.94
N SER A 127 -5.91 45.50 -6.58
CA SER A 127 -5.53 46.55 -5.62
C SER A 127 -5.88 47.96 -6.13
N LEU A 128 -5.63 48.23 -7.42
CA LEU A 128 -6.00 49.50 -8.04
C LEU A 128 -7.51 49.66 -8.14
N ALA A 129 -8.25 48.62 -8.51
CA ALA A 129 -9.70 48.64 -8.54
C ALA A 129 -10.26 48.98 -7.14
N ASP A 130 -9.82 48.27 -6.11
CA ASP A 130 -10.28 48.50 -4.73
C ASP A 130 -9.93 49.90 -4.21
N GLY A 131 -8.75 50.45 -4.58
CA GLY A 131 -8.25 51.74 -4.09
C GLY A 131 -8.71 52.97 -4.88
N TYR A 132 -8.90 52.85 -6.20
CA TYR A 132 -9.17 53.97 -7.11
C TYR A 132 -10.59 54.01 -7.66
N MET A 133 -11.43 53.00 -7.38
CA MET A 133 -12.83 53.00 -7.82
C MET A 133 -13.61 54.26 -7.41
N LEU A 134 -13.28 54.88 -6.28
CA LEU A 134 -13.92 56.12 -5.81
C LEU A 134 -13.50 57.38 -6.58
N GLN A 135 -12.40 57.29 -7.34
CA GLN A 135 -11.79 58.42 -8.08
C GLN A 135 -11.98 58.27 -9.60
N MET A 136 -12.41 57.10 -10.08
CA MET A 136 -12.74 56.85 -11.48
C MET A 136 -14.08 57.50 -11.85
N ASP A 137 -14.23 57.85 -13.13
CA ASP A 137 -15.54 58.29 -13.62
C ASP A 137 -16.53 57.11 -13.66
N ALA A 138 -17.84 57.43 -13.64
CA ALA A 138 -18.88 56.41 -13.57
C ALA A 138 -18.86 55.45 -14.78
N ALA A 139 -18.49 55.95 -15.96
CA ALA A 139 -18.49 55.17 -17.19
C ALA A 139 -17.38 54.11 -17.21
N ASP A 140 -16.21 54.43 -16.66
CA ASP A 140 -15.08 53.50 -16.57
C ASP A 140 -15.24 52.53 -15.40
N CYS A 141 -15.87 52.95 -14.29
CA CYS A 141 -16.31 52.05 -13.22
C CYS A 141 -17.27 50.98 -13.73
N ASP A 142 -18.30 51.35 -14.49
CA ASP A 142 -19.28 50.41 -15.03
C ASP A 142 -18.63 49.39 -15.99
N LYS A 143 -17.68 49.84 -16.83
CA LYS A 143 -16.92 48.94 -17.72
C LYS A 143 -16.07 47.94 -16.93
N LEU A 144 -15.37 48.42 -15.90
CA LEU A 144 -14.53 47.57 -15.06
C LEU A 144 -15.38 46.53 -14.31
N GLN A 145 -16.49 46.94 -13.70
CA GLN A 145 -17.42 46.04 -13.02
C GLN A 145 -18.04 45.01 -13.96
N ALA A 146 -18.33 45.39 -15.21
CA ALA A 146 -18.84 44.45 -16.21
C ALA A 146 -17.78 43.45 -16.69
N ALA A 147 -16.51 43.88 -16.82
CA ALA A 147 -15.41 43.02 -17.28
C ALA A 147 -14.86 42.10 -16.18
N HIS A 148 -14.90 42.54 -14.92
CA HIS A 148 -14.28 41.86 -13.78
C HIS A 148 -14.68 40.37 -13.63
N PRO A 149 -15.97 39.98 -13.67
CA PRO A 149 -16.35 38.58 -13.54
C PRO A 149 -15.78 37.68 -14.65
N SER A 150 -15.63 38.22 -15.86
CA SER A 150 -15.04 37.48 -16.97
C SER A 150 -13.54 37.32 -16.79
N LEU A 151 -12.84 38.38 -16.36
CA LEU A 151 -11.40 38.34 -16.12
C LEU A 151 -11.06 37.40 -14.95
N GLN A 152 -11.82 37.46 -13.86
CA GLN A 152 -11.66 36.58 -12.72
C GLN A 152 -11.83 35.11 -13.10
N ARG A 153 -12.89 34.78 -13.87
CA ARG A 153 -13.10 33.41 -14.35
C ARG A 153 -11.93 32.91 -15.20
N THR A 154 -11.41 33.75 -16.10
CA THR A 154 -10.27 33.39 -16.94
C THR A 154 -9.01 33.20 -16.09
N PHE A 155 -8.77 34.07 -15.12
CA PHE A 155 -7.65 33.93 -14.19
C PHE A 155 -7.72 32.62 -13.39
N ASP A 156 -8.88 32.34 -12.80
CA ASP A 156 -9.10 31.11 -12.02
C ASP A 156 -8.93 29.85 -12.88
N GLN A 157 -9.36 29.88 -14.14
CA GLN A 157 -9.16 28.77 -15.07
C GLN A 157 -7.66 28.56 -15.38
N ILE A 158 -6.94 29.63 -15.72
CA ILE A 158 -5.50 29.55 -16.00
C ILE A 158 -4.74 29.05 -14.78
N TYR A 159 -5.11 29.50 -13.57
CA TYR A 159 -4.53 29.02 -12.32
C TYR A 159 -4.73 27.51 -12.15
N GLN A 160 -5.95 27.00 -12.39
CA GLN A 160 -6.25 25.57 -12.32
C GLN A 160 -5.47 24.75 -13.35
N ASP A 161 -5.40 25.24 -14.59
CA ASP A 161 -4.70 24.56 -15.68
C ASP A 161 -3.20 24.44 -15.38
N ILE A 162 -2.58 25.50 -14.84
CA ILE A 162 -1.16 25.50 -14.48
C ILE A 162 -0.89 24.63 -13.25
N ALA A 163 -1.79 24.62 -12.27
CA ALA A 163 -1.69 23.70 -11.14
C ALA A 163 -1.73 22.24 -11.60
N ALA A 164 -2.65 21.89 -12.52
CA ALA A 164 -2.72 20.56 -13.11
C ALA A 164 -1.45 20.22 -13.91
N LEU A 165 -0.98 21.14 -14.77
CA LEU A 165 0.26 20.98 -15.54
C LEU A 165 1.47 20.74 -14.62
N THR A 166 1.55 21.47 -13.50
CA THR A 166 2.62 21.33 -12.51
C THR A 166 2.61 19.95 -11.88
N GLN A 167 1.42 19.49 -11.48
CA GLN A 167 1.23 18.18 -10.91
C GLN A 167 1.61 17.06 -11.90
N ASP A 168 1.19 17.19 -13.17
CA ASP A 168 1.52 16.23 -14.21
C ASP A 168 3.02 16.20 -14.48
N MET A 169 3.66 17.36 -14.64
CA MET A 169 5.11 17.44 -14.82
C MET A 169 5.88 16.80 -13.66
N CYS A 170 5.47 17.04 -12.42
CA CYS A 170 6.09 16.39 -11.26
C CYS A 170 5.90 14.87 -11.25
N GLN A 171 4.77 14.36 -11.73
CA GLN A 171 4.53 12.91 -11.81
C GLN A 171 5.36 12.25 -12.92
N TRP A 172 5.52 12.93 -14.06
CA TRP A 172 6.09 12.34 -15.26
C TRP A 172 7.59 12.62 -15.43
N ASP A 173 8.17 13.65 -14.79
CA ASP A 173 9.59 14.02 -14.96
C ASP A 173 10.52 12.83 -14.65
N ASP A 174 10.33 12.18 -13.50
CA ASP A 174 11.13 11.01 -13.12
C ASP A 174 10.97 9.85 -14.11
N CYS A 175 9.75 9.63 -14.62
CA CYS A 175 9.48 8.59 -15.61
C CYS A 175 10.17 8.90 -16.95
N PHE A 176 10.02 10.11 -17.48
CA PHE A 176 10.67 10.50 -18.73
C PHE A 176 12.18 10.48 -18.59
N ARG A 177 12.72 11.00 -17.49
CA ARG A 177 14.17 10.95 -17.21
C ARG A 177 14.67 9.50 -17.15
N THR A 178 13.93 8.63 -16.48
CA THR A 178 14.27 7.20 -16.38
C THR A 178 14.23 6.51 -17.74
N VAL A 179 13.24 6.79 -18.59
CA VAL A 179 13.06 6.10 -19.88
C VAL A 179 13.99 6.67 -20.97
N MET A 180 14.14 8.00 -21.02
CA MET A 180 14.84 8.68 -22.11
C MET A 180 16.37 8.69 -21.93
N THR A 181 16.87 8.72 -20.69
CA THR A 181 18.32 8.72 -20.44
C THR A 181 18.89 7.30 -20.44
N GLU A 182 20.08 7.10 -21.00
CA GLU A 182 20.76 5.79 -20.97
C GLU A 182 21.04 5.33 -19.54
N THR A 183 21.48 6.25 -18.67
CA THR A 183 21.78 5.98 -17.26
C THR A 183 20.52 5.62 -16.47
N GLY A 184 19.44 6.37 -16.67
CA GLY A 184 18.14 6.08 -16.05
C GLY A 184 17.58 4.74 -16.52
N PHE A 185 17.68 4.44 -17.81
CA PHE A 185 17.14 3.22 -18.36
C PHE A 185 17.94 2.00 -17.90
N ALA A 186 19.28 2.08 -17.90
CA ALA A 186 20.14 1.03 -17.36
C ALA A 186 19.86 0.78 -15.87
N ALA A 187 19.76 1.84 -15.06
CA ALA A 187 19.41 1.71 -13.65
C ALA A 187 18.00 1.11 -13.43
N CYS A 188 17.05 1.43 -14.32
CA CYS A 188 15.73 0.82 -14.30
C CYS A 188 15.82 -0.68 -14.60
N ALA A 189 16.51 -1.07 -15.68
CA ALA A 189 16.72 -2.45 -16.07
C ALA A 189 17.41 -3.26 -14.94
N ASP A 190 18.46 -2.71 -14.34
CA ASP A 190 19.16 -3.33 -13.20
C ASP A 190 18.23 -3.54 -12.01
N ARG A 191 17.37 -2.55 -11.68
CA ARG A 191 16.38 -2.68 -10.62
C ARG A 191 15.32 -3.73 -10.94
N LEU A 192 14.90 -3.83 -12.20
CA LEU A 192 13.96 -4.85 -12.64
C LEU A 192 14.57 -6.26 -12.58
N ASP A 193 15.86 -6.37 -12.89
CA ASP A 193 16.62 -7.62 -12.80
C ASP A 193 16.92 -8.03 -11.35
N ALA A 194 17.14 -7.06 -10.46
CA ALA A 194 17.42 -7.27 -9.04
C ALA A 194 16.17 -7.50 -8.17
N ARG A 195 14.98 -7.62 -8.78
CA ARG A 195 13.74 -7.80 -8.01
C ARG A 195 13.80 -9.06 -7.15
N PRO A 196 13.42 -8.96 -5.86
CA PRO A 196 13.38 -10.13 -5.00
C PRO A 196 12.37 -11.13 -5.54
N PHE A 197 12.69 -12.42 -5.40
CA PHE A 197 11.78 -13.52 -5.77
C PHE A 197 11.54 -13.71 -7.28
N ARG A 198 12.45 -13.17 -8.12
CA ARG A 198 12.57 -13.57 -9.52
C ARG A 198 12.70 -15.09 -9.69
N ASP A 199 13.45 -15.72 -8.78
CA ASP A 199 13.53 -17.18 -8.67
C ASP A 199 12.45 -17.69 -7.69
N PRO A 200 11.45 -18.46 -8.16
CA PRO A 200 10.43 -19.07 -7.32
C PRO A 200 11.02 -19.98 -6.23
N ALA A 201 12.18 -20.59 -6.46
CA ALA A 201 12.86 -21.42 -5.46
C ALA A 201 13.38 -20.59 -4.28
N VAL A 202 13.85 -19.36 -4.53
CA VAL A 202 14.24 -18.43 -3.45
C VAL A 202 13.03 -18.04 -2.61
N PHE A 203 11.89 -17.77 -3.25
CA PHE A 203 10.63 -17.47 -2.56
C PHE A 203 10.18 -18.64 -1.70
N ALA A 204 10.11 -19.84 -2.27
CA ALA A 204 9.74 -21.06 -1.57
C ALA A 204 10.65 -21.31 -0.37
N ARG A 205 11.97 -21.21 -0.54
CA ARG A 205 12.95 -21.42 0.53
C ARG A 205 12.82 -20.42 1.67
N LYS A 206 12.50 -19.14 1.40
CA LYS A 206 12.32 -18.14 2.47
C LYS A 206 11.04 -18.37 3.26
N LEU A 207 9.98 -18.86 2.61
CA LEU A 207 8.70 -19.09 3.25
C LEU A 207 8.58 -20.46 3.90
N ALA A 208 9.31 -21.48 3.43
CA ALA A 208 9.25 -22.84 3.95
C ALA A 208 9.33 -22.94 5.49
N PRO A 209 10.27 -22.26 6.19
CA PRO A 209 10.34 -22.34 7.64
C PRO A 209 9.09 -21.80 8.36
N LEU A 210 8.40 -20.82 7.77
CA LEU A 210 7.18 -20.24 8.33
C LEU A 210 6.00 -21.20 8.18
N PHE A 211 5.87 -21.85 7.02
CA PHE A 211 4.84 -22.85 6.77
C PHE A 211 5.07 -24.13 7.58
N GLU A 212 6.32 -24.58 7.72
CA GLU A 212 6.67 -25.68 8.61
C GLU A 212 6.30 -25.37 10.07
N LEU A 213 6.60 -24.15 10.54
CA LEU A 213 6.23 -23.73 11.88
C LEU A 213 4.70 -23.70 12.07
N LEU A 214 3.96 -23.19 11.07
CA LEU A 214 2.50 -23.18 11.08
C LEU A 214 1.93 -24.60 11.16
N GLU A 215 2.43 -25.52 10.32
CA GLU A 215 2.03 -26.93 10.35
C GLU A 215 2.31 -27.59 11.70
N ASN A 216 3.46 -27.29 12.32
CA ASN A 216 3.78 -27.79 13.65
C ASN A 216 2.80 -27.29 14.72
N TYR A 217 2.44 -26.01 14.70
CA TYR A 217 1.42 -25.48 15.62
C TYR A 217 0.05 -26.11 15.36
N LEU A 218 -0.30 -26.31 14.10
CA LEU A 218 -1.54 -26.97 13.74
C LEU A 218 -1.58 -28.43 14.21
N ALA A 219 -0.52 -29.19 14.01
CA ALA A 219 -0.46 -30.56 14.49
C ALA A 219 -0.52 -30.61 16.03
N ALA A 220 0.21 -29.72 16.71
CA ALA A 220 0.29 -29.71 18.17
C ALA A 220 -1.01 -29.28 18.85
N ARG A 221 -1.81 -28.40 18.24
CA ARG A 221 -3.00 -27.81 18.90
C ARG A 221 -4.02 -28.85 19.36
N LEU A 222 -4.25 -29.89 18.55
CA LEU A 222 -5.23 -30.94 18.88
C LEU A 222 -4.75 -31.76 20.08
N GLY A 223 -3.47 -32.13 20.11
CA GLY A 223 -2.88 -32.85 21.23
C GLY A 223 -2.90 -32.03 22.53
N VAL A 224 -2.54 -30.73 22.45
CA VAL A 224 -2.58 -29.84 23.62
C VAL A 224 -4.01 -29.66 24.15
N ARG A 225 -5.00 -29.60 23.26
CA ARG A 225 -6.41 -29.54 23.62
C ARG A 225 -6.86 -30.82 24.32
N GLU A 226 -6.55 -31.98 23.75
CA GLU A 226 -6.87 -33.30 24.34
C GLU A 226 -6.20 -33.51 25.69
N ASP A 227 -4.94 -33.13 25.84
CA ASP A 227 -4.21 -33.22 27.11
C ASP A 227 -4.84 -32.32 28.18
N CYS A 228 -5.28 -31.12 27.81
CA CYS A 228 -5.99 -30.20 28.70
C CYS A 228 -7.37 -30.74 29.11
N ASP A 229 -8.10 -31.35 28.18
CA ASP A 229 -9.38 -32.00 28.44
C ASP A 229 -9.22 -33.17 29.42
N GLN A 230 -8.20 -34.02 29.20
CA GLN A 230 -7.89 -35.14 30.10
C GLN A 230 -7.43 -34.67 31.48
N LEU A 231 -6.57 -33.64 31.55
CA LEU A 231 -6.14 -33.04 32.82
C LEU A 231 -7.33 -32.47 33.58
N CYS A 232 -8.23 -31.74 32.91
CA CYS A 232 -9.47 -31.27 33.53
C CYS A 232 -10.34 -32.44 34.00
N GLY A 233 -10.69 -33.38 33.12
CA GLY A 233 -11.57 -34.51 33.47
C GLY A 233 -11.00 -35.35 34.61
N VAL A 234 -9.78 -35.85 34.47
CA VAL A 234 -9.21 -36.82 35.41
C VAL A 234 -8.78 -36.17 36.74
N LEU A 235 -8.11 -35.01 36.72
CA LEU A 235 -7.62 -34.40 37.96
C LEU A 235 -8.73 -33.67 38.71
N VAL A 236 -9.61 -32.93 38.02
CA VAL A 236 -10.68 -32.19 38.69
C VAL A 236 -11.70 -33.14 39.28
N GLU A 237 -12.12 -34.20 38.57
CA GLU A 237 -13.04 -35.21 39.12
C GLU A 237 -12.41 -35.95 40.31
N LYS A 238 -11.13 -36.33 40.20
CA LYS A 238 -10.43 -37.01 41.30
C LYS A 238 -10.29 -36.11 42.52
N TRP A 239 -9.97 -34.84 42.33
CA TRP A 239 -9.89 -33.85 43.42
C TRP A 239 -11.25 -33.58 44.07
N LEU A 240 -12.32 -33.51 43.29
CA LEU A 240 -13.68 -33.36 43.81
C LEU A 240 -14.19 -34.63 44.52
N SER A 241 -13.72 -35.82 44.13
CA SER A 241 -14.09 -37.09 44.76
C SER A 241 -13.33 -37.40 46.06
N CYS A 242 -12.21 -36.71 46.31
CA CYS A 242 -11.37 -36.86 47.51
C CYS A 242 -11.63 -35.79 48.59
N ALA A 243 -12.51 -34.82 48.32
CA ALA A 243 -12.97 -33.79 49.25
C ALA A 243 -14.30 -34.19 49.91
#